data_AF-A0A8T2I5L9-F1
#
_entry.id   AF-A0A8T2I5L9-F1
#
_cell.length_a   1.000
_cell.length_b   1.000
_cell.length_c   1.000
_cell.angle_alpha   90.00
_cell.angle_beta   90.00
_cell.angle_gamma   90.00
#
_symmetry.space_group_name_H-M   'P 1'
#
loop_
_entity.id
_entity.type
_entity.pdbx_description
1 polymer ?
#
loop_
_entity_poly.entity_id
_entity_poly.type
_entity_poly.pdbx_seq_one_letter_code
_entity_poly.pdbx_strand_id
1 'polypeptide(L)'
;MSSVGMPSTRGLAIRAPLPAAFRPSKMMLRRIAKCKVSPNATASPDVEQLPALEEMSEEKRDIQKMLSKPYKYGFKTIIESDVFPKGLSEDVVRAISAKKNEPDWMLDFRLKAYRKWLTMEEPDWSDNTYPTIDYQDLSYYSAPKAVEKKNSLDEVDPELLRTFDKLGIPLAEQKRLSNVAVDAVFDSVSIATTFREELGKAGVVFCSMSEAVKEYPDLVKKHLGSVVPVADNYFTALNSAVFSDGSFVYVPKGVRSPMELSTYFRINASETGQFERTLIVCEEGAYVSYLEGCTAPAYDQNQLHAAVVELSAAKDAEIKYSTVQNWYAGDEQGRGGIYNFCHHMEVPISHLKRR
;
A
#
# COMPACT_ATOMS: atom_id res chain seq x y z
N MET A 1 9.76 -46.71 18.29
CA MET A 1 9.31 -46.92 16.90
C MET A 1 7.80 -46.99 16.90
N SER A 2 7.13 -45.92 16.45
CA SER A 2 5.76 -45.95 15.92
C SER A 2 5.33 -44.50 15.64
N SER A 3 5.32 -44.17 14.36
CA SER A 3 4.81 -42.94 13.76
C SER A 3 3.32 -42.75 14.04
N VAL A 4 2.91 -41.54 14.43
CA VAL A 4 1.51 -41.11 14.35
C VAL A 4 1.49 -39.87 13.45
N GLY A 5 0.92 -40.05 12.26
CA GLY A 5 0.82 -39.03 11.22
C GLY A 5 -0.23 -37.96 11.55
N MET A 6 0.08 -36.73 11.16
CA MET A 6 -0.87 -35.60 11.16
C MET A 6 -1.95 -35.81 10.08
N PRO A 7 -3.22 -35.46 10.35
CA PRO A 7 -4.26 -35.52 9.34
C PRO A 7 -4.14 -34.32 8.38
N SER A 8 -3.98 -34.61 7.09
CA SER A 8 -4.16 -33.64 6.00
C SER A 8 -5.65 -33.33 5.87
N THR A 9 -6.06 -32.07 6.03
CA THR A 9 -7.38 -31.60 5.63
C THR A 9 -7.46 -31.50 4.11
N ARG A 10 -7.85 -32.60 3.45
CA ARG A 10 -8.37 -32.59 2.09
C ARG A 10 -9.82 -32.09 2.14
N GLY A 11 -10.09 -30.96 1.51
CA GLY A 11 -11.44 -30.46 1.28
C GLY A 11 -12.23 -31.44 0.42
N LEU A 12 -13.38 -31.87 0.93
CA LEU A 12 -14.33 -32.75 0.26
C LEU A 12 -15.11 -31.95 -0.80
N ALA A 13 -14.87 -32.21 -2.08
CA ALA A 13 -15.68 -31.67 -3.17
C ALA A 13 -16.98 -32.47 -3.31
N ILE A 14 -18.12 -31.86 -2.95
CA ILE A 14 -19.45 -32.38 -3.31
C ILE A 14 -19.81 -31.79 -4.68
N ARG A 15 -20.06 -32.67 -5.65
CA ARG A 15 -20.39 -32.36 -7.04
C ARG A 15 -21.92 -32.43 -7.22
N ALA A 16 -22.54 -31.36 -7.68
CA ALA A 16 -23.88 -31.32 -8.28
C ALA A 16 -24.01 -30.08 -9.20
N PRO A 17 -24.90 -30.11 -10.21
CA PRO A 17 -24.61 -29.63 -11.57
C PRO A 17 -24.85 -28.13 -11.80
N LEU A 18 -24.15 -27.59 -12.80
CA LEU A 18 -24.40 -26.26 -13.40
C LEU A 18 -25.86 -26.10 -13.83
N PRO A 19 -26.41 -24.89 -13.63
CA PRO A 19 -26.94 -24.18 -14.79
C PRO A 19 -26.51 -22.70 -14.86
N ALA A 20 -26.24 -22.29 -16.10
CA ALA A 20 -26.39 -20.97 -16.73
C ALA A 20 -26.27 -19.68 -15.87
N ALA A 21 -25.24 -18.89 -16.22
CA ALA A 21 -25.18 -17.41 -16.24
C ALA A 21 -25.98 -16.62 -15.18
N PHE A 22 -25.26 -15.97 -14.25
CA PHE A 22 -25.86 -15.01 -13.31
C PHE A 22 -25.24 -13.61 -13.43
N ARG A 23 -26.15 -12.63 -13.60
CA ARG A 23 -25.94 -11.18 -13.62
C ARG A 23 -25.58 -10.66 -12.21
N PRO A 24 -24.87 -9.52 -12.07
CA PRO A 24 -24.56 -8.93 -10.77
C PRO A 24 -25.82 -8.39 -10.09
N SER A 25 -26.03 -8.80 -8.84
CA SER A 25 -27.22 -8.49 -8.05
C SER A 25 -27.07 -7.13 -7.35
N LYS A 26 -28.05 -6.26 -7.57
CA LYS A 26 -28.26 -4.99 -6.85
C LYS A 26 -28.62 -5.24 -5.38
N MET A 27 -28.09 -4.37 -4.52
CA MET A 27 -28.53 -4.15 -3.14
C MET A 27 -29.99 -3.68 -3.15
N MET A 28 -30.92 -4.41 -2.52
CA MET A 28 -32.30 -3.96 -2.35
C MET A 28 -32.78 -4.25 -0.92
N LEU A 29 -33.24 -3.18 -0.27
CA LEU A 29 -34.02 -3.18 0.97
C LEU A 29 -35.17 -4.20 0.88
N ARG A 30 -35.30 -5.06 1.89
CA ARG A 30 -36.46 -5.92 2.07
C ARG A 30 -37.68 -5.09 2.52
N ARG A 31 -38.71 -5.03 1.68
CA ARG A 31 -40.12 -4.94 2.08
C ARG A 31 -40.89 -6.14 1.51
N ILE A 32 -41.96 -6.47 2.22
CA ILE A 32 -42.67 -7.75 2.29
C ILE A 32 -43.24 -8.26 0.95
N ALA A 33 -43.23 -9.59 0.82
CA ALA A 33 -43.61 -10.41 -0.32
C ALA A 33 -45.06 -10.26 -0.83
N LYS A 34 -45.25 -10.54 -2.12
CA LYS A 34 -46.34 -11.41 -2.63
C LYS A 34 -45.97 -11.95 -4.02
N CYS A 35 -45.94 -13.28 -4.12
CA CYS A 35 -45.66 -14.08 -5.31
C CYS A 35 -46.97 -14.35 -6.08
N LYS A 36 -46.92 -14.34 -7.43
CA LYS A 36 -47.88 -15.02 -8.30
C LYS A 36 -47.16 -15.52 -9.55
N VAL A 37 -47.36 -16.80 -9.84
CA VAL A 37 -46.82 -17.58 -10.97
C VAL A 37 -47.94 -17.76 -12.01
N SER A 38 -47.63 -17.75 -13.32
CA SER A 38 -48.35 -18.52 -14.35
C SER A 38 -47.57 -18.57 -15.68
N PRO A 39 -47.70 -19.64 -16.51
CA PRO A 39 -46.71 -20.06 -17.52
C PRO A 39 -47.20 -19.98 -18.99
N ASN A 40 -46.31 -20.44 -19.90
CA ASN A 40 -46.48 -20.84 -21.31
C ASN A 40 -46.15 -19.80 -22.40
N ALA A 41 -45.15 -20.11 -23.25
CA ALA A 41 -45.36 -20.54 -24.65
C ALA A 41 -44.02 -20.77 -25.39
N THR A 42 -44.07 -21.69 -26.34
CA THR A 42 -43.00 -22.35 -27.11
C THR A 42 -42.71 -21.72 -28.49
N ALA A 43 -41.48 -21.97 -28.98
CA ALA A 43 -41.02 -22.15 -30.38
C ALA A 43 -40.80 -20.94 -31.33
N SER A 44 -39.49 -20.69 -31.58
CA SER A 44 -38.70 -20.40 -32.82
C SER A 44 -39.34 -19.86 -34.13
N PRO A 45 -38.52 -19.41 -35.12
CA PRO A 45 -37.35 -18.52 -35.09
C PRO A 45 -37.42 -17.45 -36.20
N ASP A 46 -37.16 -16.17 -35.92
CA ASP A 46 -36.91 -15.20 -37.00
C ASP A 46 -35.80 -14.23 -36.62
N VAL A 47 -34.92 -14.02 -37.60
CA VAL A 47 -33.76 -13.12 -37.55
C VAL A 47 -34.28 -11.69 -37.55
N GLU A 48 -34.43 -11.11 -36.37
CA GLU A 48 -34.71 -9.68 -36.22
C GLU A 48 -33.46 -8.94 -35.76
N GLN A 49 -33.17 -7.88 -36.50
CA GLN A 49 -32.01 -7.00 -36.41
C GLN A 49 -31.75 -6.55 -34.97
N LEU A 50 -30.49 -6.63 -34.54
CA LEU A 50 -30.00 -6.02 -33.31
C LEU A 50 -30.29 -4.51 -33.32
N PRO A 51 -31.13 -3.97 -32.41
CA PRO A 51 -31.26 -2.54 -32.27
C PRO A 51 -30.01 -1.98 -31.59
N ALA A 52 -29.65 -0.79 -32.05
CA ALA A 52 -28.52 0.01 -31.64
C ALA A 52 -28.49 0.32 -30.14
N LEU A 53 -27.24 0.47 -29.65
CA LEU A 53 -26.82 1.27 -28.50
C LEU A 53 -27.58 0.99 -27.19
N GLU A 54 -27.06 0.05 -26.42
CA GLU A 54 -27.34 -0.03 -24.99
C GLU A 54 -27.11 1.35 -24.36
N GLU A 55 -28.17 1.93 -23.79
CA GLU A 55 -28.05 3.13 -22.98
C GLU A 55 -27.06 2.87 -21.85
N MET A 56 -25.86 3.45 -21.96
CA MET A 56 -24.88 3.41 -20.88
C MET A 56 -25.53 3.98 -19.61
N SER A 57 -25.50 3.19 -18.53
CA SER A 57 -26.01 3.61 -17.23
C SER A 57 -25.33 4.91 -16.78
N GLU A 58 -26.04 5.70 -15.99
CA GLU A 58 -25.56 6.99 -15.47
C GLU A 58 -24.22 6.83 -14.73
N GLU A 59 -24.06 5.74 -13.96
CA GLU A 59 -22.80 5.32 -13.34
C GLU A 59 -21.67 5.10 -14.36
N LYS A 60 -21.93 4.40 -15.48
CA LYS A 60 -20.92 4.17 -16.53
C LYS A 60 -20.53 5.47 -17.22
N ARG A 61 -21.47 6.39 -17.43
CA ARG A 61 -21.20 7.72 -18.02
C ARG A 61 -20.37 8.59 -17.07
N ASP A 62 -20.63 8.52 -15.77
CA ASP A 62 -19.87 9.27 -14.78
C ASP A 62 -18.46 8.70 -14.58
N ILE A 63 -18.31 7.37 -14.58
CA ILE A 63 -16.99 6.71 -14.64
C ILE A 63 -16.23 7.14 -15.90
N GLN A 64 -16.88 7.15 -17.07
CA GLN A 64 -16.24 7.55 -18.32
C GLN A 64 -15.84 9.03 -18.33
N LYS A 65 -16.67 9.92 -17.76
CA LYS A 65 -16.34 11.34 -17.56
C LYS A 65 -15.22 11.57 -16.55
N MET A 66 -15.06 10.70 -15.56
CA MET A 66 -13.93 10.76 -14.63
C MET A 66 -12.64 10.26 -15.29
N LEU A 67 -12.71 9.19 -16.09
CA LEU A 67 -11.57 8.65 -16.85
C LEU A 67 -11.09 9.60 -17.96
N SER A 68 -11.98 10.41 -18.56
CA SER A 68 -11.64 11.34 -19.63
C SER A 68 -11.01 12.65 -19.17
N LYS A 69 -10.86 12.88 -17.85
CA LYS A 69 -10.20 14.08 -17.33
C LYS A 69 -8.68 13.90 -17.40
N PRO A 70 -7.92 14.91 -17.88
CA PRO A 70 -6.47 14.82 -17.90
C PRO A 70 -5.93 14.62 -16.48
N TYR A 71 -4.98 13.68 -16.33
CA TYR A 71 -4.41 13.33 -15.04
C TYR A 71 -3.69 14.53 -14.41
N LYS A 72 -4.32 15.11 -13.37
CA LYS A 72 -3.91 16.38 -12.75
C LYS A 72 -2.52 16.32 -12.10
N TYR A 73 -2.12 15.15 -11.61
CA TYR A 73 -0.91 14.98 -10.79
C TYR A 73 0.29 14.45 -11.57
N GLY A 74 0.24 14.46 -12.92
CA GLY A 74 1.26 13.86 -13.78
C GLY A 74 2.59 14.61 -13.91
N PHE A 75 2.78 15.73 -13.20
CA PHE A 75 3.97 16.56 -13.33
C PHE A 75 5.23 15.87 -12.74
N LYS A 76 6.39 16.11 -13.35
CA LYS A 76 7.69 15.63 -12.89
C LYS A 76 8.40 16.71 -12.09
N THR A 77 9.21 16.29 -11.14
CA THR A 77 10.08 17.17 -10.36
C THR A 77 11.53 16.83 -10.71
N ILE A 78 12.34 17.81 -11.09
CA ILE A 78 13.71 17.57 -11.60
C ILE A 78 14.68 17.76 -10.43
N ILE A 79 14.91 16.70 -9.67
CA ILE A 79 15.85 16.72 -8.53
C ILE A 79 16.94 15.68 -8.74
N GLU A 80 18.19 16.08 -8.49
CA GLU A 80 19.33 15.18 -8.52
C GLU A 80 19.20 14.13 -7.40
N SER A 81 19.24 12.85 -7.77
CA SER A 81 19.01 11.73 -6.86
C SER A 81 20.19 10.77 -6.85
N ASP A 82 20.44 10.16 -5.69
CA ASP A 82 21.33 9.02 -5.51
C ASP A 82 20.51 7.74 -5.72
N VAL A 83 20.85 6.99 -6.76
CA VAL A 83 20.07 5.83 -7.23
C VAL A 83 20.99 4.62 -7.27
N PHE A 84 20.51 3.51 -6.72
CA PHE A 84 21.27 2.25 -6.79
C PHE A 84 21.26 1.67 -8.20
N PRO A 85 22.31 0.91 -8.59
CA PRO A 85 22.30 0.21 -9.85
C PRO A 85 21.12 -0.75 -9.93
N LYS A 86 20.67 -1.01 -11.16
CA LYS A 86 19.61 -1.98 -11.42
C LYS A 86 20.04 -3.38 -11.01
N GLY A 87 19.07 -4.17 -10.56
CA GLY A 87 19.29 -5.55 -10.15
C GLY A 87 18.92 -5.80 -8.70
N LEU A 88 18.49 -7.03 -8.42
CA LEU A 88 18.21 -7.48 -7.06
C LEU A 88 19.14 -8.62 -6.66
N SER A 89 20.01 -8.34 -5.70
CA SER A 89 20.96 -9.30 -5.11
C SER A 89 21.03 -9.15 -3.59
N GLU A 90 21.67 -10.12 -2.90
CA GLU A 90 22.00 -9.95 -1.48
C GLU A 90 22.82 -8.68 -1.22
N ASP A 91 23.70 -8.30 -2.15
CA ASP A 91 24.55 -7.11 -2.02
C ASP A 91 23.73 -5.82 -2.08
N VAL A 92 22.70 -5.77 -2.93
CA VAL A 92 21.76 -4.63 -2.97
C VAL A 92 20.98 -4.54 -1.65
N VAL A 93 20.50 -5.68 -1.12
CA VAL A 93 19.82 -5.71 0.18
C VAL A 93 20.73 -5.22 1.31
N ARG A 94 22.00 -5.66 1.33
CA ARG A 94 23.02 -5.18 2.28
C ARG A 94 23.31 -3.70 2.09
N ALA A 95 23.39 -3.22 0.85
CA ALA A 95 23.62 -1.81 0.54
C ALA A 95 22.46 -0.93 1.02
N ILE A 96 21.21 -1.36 0.87
CA ILE A 96 20.04 -0.63 1.40
C ILE A 96 20.14 -0.51 2.92
N SER A 97 20.40 -1.64 3.59
CA SER A 97 20.52 -1.68 5.05
C SER A 97 21.67 -0.82 5.58
N ALA A 98 22.83 -0.87 4.91
CA ALA A 98 24.00 -0.06 5.23
C ALA A 98 23.77 1.44 4.96
N LYS A 99 23.20 1.80 3.81
CA LYS A 99 22.86 3.19 3.46
C LYS A 99 21.93 3.81 4.49
N LYS A 100 20.99 3.01 5.00
CA LYS A 100 20.07 3.41 6.06
C LYS A 100 20.65 3.35 7.45
N ASN A 101 21.83 2.77 7.66
CA ASN A 101 22.42 2.54 8.98
C ASN A 101 21.45 1.78 9.92
N GLU A 102 20.95 0.66 9.43
CA GLU A 102 20.04 -0.24 10.16
C GLU A 102 20.81 -1.17 11.13
N PRO A 103 20.17 -1.62 12.22
CA PRO A 103 20.74 -2.62 13.11
C PRO A 103 20.76 -4.03 12.48
N ASP A 104 21.68 -4.89 12.93
CA ASP A 104 21.91 -6.23 12.37
C ASP A 104 20.64 -7.09 12.26
N TRP A 105 19.73 -6.99 13.24
CA TRP A 105 18.49 -7.78 13.22
C TRP A 105 17.58 -7.41 12.04
N MET A 106 17.63 -6.15 11.58
CA MET A 106 16.86 -5.67 10.45
C MET A 106 17.48 -6.17 9.14
N LEU A 107 18.82 -6.18 9.05
CA LEU A 107 19.52 -6.82 7.93
C LEU A 107 19.19 -8.32 7.83
N ASP A 108 19.19 -9.03 8.95
CA ASP A 108 18.81 -10.44 9.01
C ASP A 108 17.36 -10.67 8.57
N PHE A 109 16.44 -9.78 8.96
CA PHE A 109 15.05 -9.80 8.51
C PHE A 109 14.97 -9.70 6.97
N ARG A 110 15.68 -8.73 6.39
CA ARG A 110 15.70 -8.51 4.93
C ARG A 110 16.32 -9.67 4.16
N LEU A 111 17.45 -10.21 4.63
CA LEU A 111 18.14 -11.32 3.97
C LEU A 111 17.32 -12.61 4.03
N LYS A 112 16.62 -12.87 5.14
CA LYS A 112 15.67 -13.99 5.23
C LYS A 112 14.54 -13.84 4.22
N ALA A 113 14.01 -12.62 4.07
CA ALA A 113 12.98 -12.32 3.08
C ALA A 113 13.46 -12.60 1.65
N TYR A 114 14.62 -12.06 1.29
CA TYR A 114 15.20 -12.22 -0.04
C TYR A 114 15.45 -13.69 -0.38
N ARG A 115 16.11 -14.44 0.51
CA ARG A 115 16.38 -15.87 0.30
C ARG A 115 15.11 -16.68 0.16
N LYS A 116 14.06 -16.32 0.91
CA LYS A 116 12.77 -17.01 0.81
C LYS A 116 12.06 -16.67 -0.50
N TRP A 117 12.07 -15.41 -0.90
CA TRP A 117 11.52 -14.94 -2.17
C TRP A 117 12.11 -15.69 -3.38
N LEU A 118 13.43 -15.94 -3.40
CA LEU A 118 14.08 -16.73 -4.46
C LEU A 118 13.55 -18.16 -4.63
N THR A 119 12.87 -18.71 -3.60
CA THR A 119 12.27 -20.05 -3.64
C THR A 119 10.77 -20.04 -3.99
N MET A 120 10.19 -18.85 -4.19
CA MET A 120 8.77 -18.67 -4.44
C MET A 120 8.52 -18.47 -5.94
N GLU A 121 7.34 -18.88 -6.38
CA GLU A 121 6.86 -18.62 -7.74
C GLU A 121 5.94 -17.39 -7.71
N GLU A 122 6.05 -16.56 -8.74
CA GLU A 122 5.16 -15.42 -8.91
C GLU A 122 3.73 -15.91 -9.19
N PRO A 123 2.71 -15.39 -8.48
CA PRO A 123 1.34 -15.88 -8.64
C PRO A 123 0.76 -15.54 -10.02
N ASP A 124 0.15 -16.53 -10.68
CA ASP A 124 -0.46 -16.43 -12.02
C ASP A 124 -1.98 -16.62 -12.03
N TRP A 125 -2.61 -16.73 -10.86
CA TRP A 125 -4.02 -17.07 -10.72
C TRP A 125 -5.00 -15.91 -10.97
N SER A 126 -4.51 -14.68 -11.11
CA SER A 126 -5.34 -13.48 -11.31
C SER A 126 -5.71 -13.30 -12.78
N ASP A 127 -6.92 -12.82 -13.06
CA ASP A 127 -7.37 -12.44 -14.42
C ASP A 127 -6.60 -11.22 -14.98
N ASN A 128 -5.74 -10.59 -14.18
CA ASN A 128 -4.93 -9.46 -14.61
C ASN A 128 -3.76 -9.90 -15.50
N THR A 129 -3.76 -9.45 -16.75
CA THR A 129 -2.63 -9.63 -17.67
C THR A 129 -1.73 -8.40 -17.70
N TYR A 130 -0.46 -8.58 -17.37
CA TYR A 130 0.60 -7.57 -17.50
C TYR A 130 1.87 -8.23 -18.08
N PRO A 131 2.76 -7.48 -18.75
CA PRO A 131 4.05 -7.99 -19.19
C PRO A 131 4.83 -8.52 -17.99
N THR A 132 5.58 -9.61 -18.19
CA THR A 132 6.47 -10.15 -17.16
C THR A 132 7.39 -9.06 -16.62
N ILE A 133 7.43 -8.93 -15.31
CA ILE A 133 8.25 -7.93 -14.63
C ILE A 133 9.69 -8.44 -14.60
N ASP A 134 10.62 -7.67 -15.19
CA ASP A 134 12.04 -7.93 -15.02
C ASP A 134 12.53 -7.28 -13.71
N TYR A 135 12.51 -8.06 -12.63
CA TYR A 135 13.02 -7.63 -11.32
C TYR A 135 14.51 -7.26 -11.34
N GLN A 136 15.27 -7.64 -12.37
CA GLN A 136 16.67 -7.25 -12.50
C GLN A 136 16.87 -5.92 -13.23
N ASP A 137 15.84 -5.40 -13.91
CA ASP A 137 15.88 -4.10 -14.61
C ASP A 137 15.32 -2.94 -13.75
N LEU A 138 15.01 -3.21 -12.48
CA LEU A 138 14.53 -2.22 -11.52
C LEU A 138 15.66 -1.73 -10.62
N SER A 139 15.60 -0.45 -10.25
CA SER A 139 16.34 0.08 -9.10
C SER A 139 15.48 -0.01 -7.82
N TYR A 140 16.10 -0.41 -6.72
CA TYR A 140 15.43 -0.66 -5.44
C TYR A 140 15.65 0.44 -4.39
N TYR A 141 16.39 1.49 -4.75
CA TYR A 141 16.63 2.62 -3.88
C TYR A 141 16.90 3.89 -4.69
N SER A 142 16.19 4.96 -4.35
CA SER A 142 16.43 6.32 -4.86
C SER A 142 16.14 7.33 -3.76
N ALA A 143 17.11 8.19 -3.47
CA ALA A 143 16.94 9.28 -2.52
C ALA A 143 17.43 10.59 -3.15
N PRO A 144 16.70 11.72 -2.99
CA PRO A 144 17.19 13.00 -3.47
C PRO A 144 18.49 13.39 -2.73
N LYS A 145 19.49 13.89 -3.46
CA LYS A 145 20.81 14.26 -2.88
C LYS A 145 20.71 15.40 -1.86
N ALA A 146 19.67 16.22 -1.96
CA ALA A 146 19.43 17.36 -1.06
C ALA A 146 18.90 16.98 0.34
N VAL A 147 18.72 15.69 0.65
CA VAL A 147 18.13 15.19 1.92
C VAL A 147 19.18 14.93 3.01
N GLU A 148 20.45 15.33 2.84
CA GLU A 148 21.42 15.23 3.93
C GLU A 148 21.01 16.13 5.11
N LYS A 149 20.30 15.49 6.06
CA LYS A 149 19.90 15.89 7.41
C LYS A 149 19.69 17.38 7.61
N LYS A 150 18.42 17.79 7.55
CA LYS A 150 18.03 19.11 8.00
C LYS A 150 16.82 19.04 8.91
N ASN A 151 16.97 19.53 10.13
CA ASN A 151 16.02 19.38 11.24
C ASN A 151 14.80 20.34 11.12
N SER A 152 14.68 21.08 10.01
CA SER A 152 13.61 22.04 9.77
C SER A 152 13.11 22.00 8.32
N LEU A 153 11.82 22.26 8.15
CA LEU A 153 11.16 22.46 6.85
C LEU A 153 11.78 23.62 6.03
N ASP A 154 12.36 24.62 6.69
CA ASP A 154 12.96 25.80 6.04
C ASP A 154 14.21 25.48 5.21
N GLU A 155 14.75 24.30 5.43
CA GLU A 155 16.02 23.84 4.93
C GLU A 155 15.87 22.79 3.79
N VAL A 156 14.63 22.34 3.56
CA VAL A 156 14.21 21.44 2.49
C VAL A 156 14.33 22.16 1.13
N ASP A 157 14.65 21.41 0.08
CA ASP A 157 14.71 21.95 -1.28
C ASP A 157 13.39 22.67 -1.66
N PRO A 158 13.44 23.94 -2.10
CA PRO A 158 12.25 24.69 -2.51
C PRO A 158 11.42 23.98 -3.60
N GLU A 159 12.03 23.13 -4.43
CA GLU A 159 11.32 22.36 -5.45
C GLU A 159 10.49 21.22 -4.85
N LEU A 160 10.95 20.60 -3.76
CA LEU A 160 10.16 19.62 -3.00
C LEU A 160 8.95 20.29 -2.33
N LEU A 161 9.15 21.45 -1.69
CA LEU A 161 8.06 22.22 -1.09
C LEU A 161 7.00 22.60 -2.13
N ARG A 162 7.44 23.14 -3.28
CA ARG A 162 6.55 23.46 -4.40
C ARG A 162 5.82 22.24 -4.96
N THR A 163 6.44 21.07 -4.90
CA THR A 163 5.83 19.82 -5.34
C THR A 163 4.65 19.46 -4.42
N PHE A 164 4.84 19.50 -3.11
CA PHE A 164 3.76 19.26 -2.15
C PHE A 164 2.67 20.34 -2.20
N ASP A 165 3.03 21.61 -2.43
CA ASP A 165 2.05 22.69 -2.66
C ASP A 165 1.16 22.39 -3.88
N LYS A 166 1.75 21.93 -5.00
CA LYS A 166 1.00 21.54 -6.21
C LYS A 166 0.07 20.34 -5.99
N LEU A 167 0.44 19.45 -5.06
CA LEU A 167 -0.40 18.32 -4.63
C LEU A 167 -1.55 18.77 -3.72
N GLY A 168 -1.55 20.02 -3.27
CA GLY A 168 -2.53 20.57 -2.34
C GLY A 168 -2.19 20.28 -0.87
N ILE A 169 -0.92 20.02 -0.57
CA ILE A 169 -0.40 19.67 0.76
C ILE A 169 0.68 20.68 1.15
N PRO A 170 0.33 21.93 1.44
CA PRO A 170 1.30 22.95 1.83
C PRO A 170 1.86 22.64 3.22
N LEU A 171 3.05 22.03 3.28
CA LEU A 171 3.67 21.55 4.53
C LEU A 171 3.87 22.67 5.57
N ALA A 172 4.16 23.89 5.11
CA ALA A 172 4.34 25.06 5.97
C ALA A 172 3.02 25.56 6.60
N GLU A 173 1.91 25.48 5.85
CA GLU A 173 0.58 25.87 6.35
C GLU A 173 0.01 24.79 7.27
N GLN A 174 0.24 23.52 6.97
CA GLN A 174 -0.21 22.41 7.81
C GLN A 174 0.38 22.48 9.21
N LYS A 175 1.66 22.84 9.36
CA LYS A 175 2.31 23.07 10.66
C LYS A 175 1.64 24.18 11.49
N ARG A 176 0.90 25.10 10.87
CA ARG A 176 0.30 26.28 11.53
C ARG A 176 -1.22 26.21 11.70
N LEU A 177 -1.93 25.51 10.81
CA LEU A 177 -3.38 25.67 10.65
C LEU A 177 -4.20 24.37 10.69
N SER A 178 -3.58 23.20 10.55
CA SER A 178 -4.31 21.92 10.55
C SER A 178 -4.03 21.09 11.81
N ASN A 179 -5.08 20.56 12.45
CA ASN A 179 -4.99 19.49 13.46
C ASN A 179 -4.68 18.14 12.80
N VAL A 180 -3.70 18.10 11.88
CA VAL A 180 -3.29 16.90 11.15
C VAL A 180 -1.77 16.85 11.14
N ALA A 181 -1.20 15.77 11.67
CA ALA A 181 0.22 15.50 11.56
C ALA A 181 0.51 14.86 10.20
N VAL A 182 1.46 15.41 9.46
CA VAL A 182 1.76 14.99 8.10
C VAL A 182 3.20 14.51 8.00
N ASP A 183 3.38 13.31 7.49
CA ASP A 183 4.68 12.78 7.04
C ASP A 183 4.72 12.79 5.51
N ALA A 184 5.73 13.47 4.95
CA ALA A 184 5.88 13.70 3.53
C ALA A 184 7.03 12.86 2.98
N VAL A 185 6.71 11.80 2.23
CA VAL A 185 7.67 10.84 1.69
C VAL A 185 7.87 11.08 0.20
N PHE A 186 9.13 11.21 -0.22
CA PHE A 186 9.51 11.41 -1.61
C PHE A 186 10.51 10.31 -2.02
N ASP A 187 10.16 9.57 -3.07
CA ASP A 187 10.84 8.34 -3.47
C ASP A 187 11.04 7.38 -2.29
N SER A 188 12.28 7.19 -1.81
CA SER A 188 12.63 6.24 -0.75
C SER A 188 12.89 6.88 0.61
N VAL A 189 12.56 8.16 0.82
CA VAL A 189 12.88 8.86 2.08
C VAL A 189 11.77 9.81 2.54
N SER A 190 11.47 9.79 3.84
CA SER A 190 10.72 10.87 4.49
C SER A 190 11.52 12.19 4.48
N ILE A 191 10.86 13.26 4.05
CA ILE A 191 11.41 14.61 3.93
C ILE A 191 11.08 15.46 5.15
N ALA A 192 9.89 15.30 5.73
CA ALA A 192 9.45 16.04 6.90
C ALA A 192 8.26 15.38 7.59
N THR A 193 8.29 15.37 8.92
CA THR A 193 7.15 15.01 9.78
C THR A 193 6.73 16.21 10.63
N THR A 194 5.46 16.61 10.59
CA THR A 194 4.92 17.71 11.41
C THR A 194 4.36 17.22 12.75
N PHE A 195 4.21 18.13 13.74
CA PHE A 195 3.59 17.88 15.06
C PHE A 195 4.20 16.74 15.91
N ARG A 196 5.47 16.39 15.68
CA ARG A 196 6.18 15.33 16.43
C ARG A 196 6.23 15.62 17.94
N GLU A 197 6.41 16.87 18.34
CA GLU A 197 6.47 17.25 19.76
C GLU A 197 5.10 17.13 20.44
N GLU A 198 4.03 17.60 19.79
CA GLU A 198 2.66 17.49 20.29
C GLU A 198 2.19 16.05 20.41
N LEU A 199 2.48 15.20 19.41
CA LEU A 199 2.19 13.77 19.48
C LEU A 199 3.01 13.09 20.58
N GLY A 200 4.28 13.46 20.72
CA GLY A 200 5.16 12.98 21.80
C GLY A 200 4.65 13.31 23.20
N LYS A 201 4.02 14.48 23.40
CA LYS A 201 3.36 14.85 24.68
C LYS A 201 2.20 13.91 25.04
N ALA A 202 1.50 13.37 24.05
CA ALA A 202 0.47 12.35 24.24
C ALA A 202 1.04 10.91 24.29
N GLY A 203 2.35 10.74 24.12
CA GLY A 203 3.01 9.42 24.04
C GLY A 203 2.81 8.71 22.71
N VAL A 204 2.22 9.37 21.71
CA VAL A 204 2.05 8.83 20.35
C VAL A 204 3.36 8.98 19.60
N VAL A 205 3.83 7.88 19.00
CA VAL A 205 4.98 7.90 18.09
C VAL A 205 4.43 7.91 16.67
N PHE A 206 4.81 8.92 15.89
CA PHE A 206 4.56 8.98 14.46
C PHE A 206 5.84 9.46 13.77
N CYS A 207 6.44 8.58 12.99
CA CYS A 207 7.67 8.84 12.26
C CYS A 207 7.81 7.88 11.07
N SER A 208 8.83 8.07 10.25
CA SER A 208 9.15 7.12 9.18
C SER A 208 9.61 5.77 9.76
N MET A 209 9.42 4.71 8.99
CA MET A 209 9.91 3.38 9.34
C MET A 209 11.44 3.40 9.54
N SER A 210 12.17 4.16 8.73
CA SER A 210 13.62 4.29 8.83
C SER A 210 14.07 4.98 10.13
N GLU A 211 13.32 5.97 10.63
CA GLU A 211 13.55 6.56 11.95
C GLU A 211 13.16 5.58 13.07
N ALA A 212 12.01 4.92 12.95
CA ALA A 212 11.50 3.99 13.94
C ALA A 212 12.46 2.82 14.21
N VAL A 213 13.07 2.26 13.16
CA VAL A 213 14.06 1.18 13.28
C VAL A 213 15.30 1.62 14.10
N LYS A 214 15.65 2.90 14.08
CA LYS A 214 16.82 3.44 14.81
C LYS A 214 16.47 3.88 16.22
N GLU A 215 15.37 4.60 16.38
CA GLU A 215 14.99 5.23 17.66
C GLU A 215 14.18 4.29 18.55
N TYR A 216 13.39 3.39 17.96
CA TYR A 216 12.52 2.45 18.67
C TYR A 216 12.75 0.99 18.23
N PRO A 217 14.01 0.49 18.16
CA PRO A 217 14.33 -0.80 17.58
C PRO A 217 13.60 -1.97 18.24
N ASP A 218 13.47 -1.96 19.56
CA ASP A 218 12.79 -3.03 20.30
C ASP A 218 11.30 -3.10 20.00
N LEU A 219 10.67 -1.93 19.83
CA LEU A 219 9.24 -1.82 19.53
C LEU A 219 8.96 -2.26 18.10
N VAL A 220 9.75 -1.78 17.13
CA VAL A 220 9.63 -2.21 15.74
C VAL A 220 9.90 -3.71 15.63
N LYS A 221 10.99 -4.22 16.19
CA LYS A 221 11.35 -5.64 16.14
C LYS A 221 10.28 -6.57 16.73
N LYS A 222 9.56 -6.11 17.76
CA LYS A 222 8.48 -6.87 18.39
C LYS A 222 7.26 -7.04 17.47
N HIS A 223 6.97 -6.06 16.63
CA HIS A 223 5.73 -6.00 15.85
C HIS A 223 5.92 -6.21 14.34
N LEU A 224 7.09 -5.89 13.79
CA LEU A 224 7.39 -6.04 12.37
C LEU A 224 7.34 -7.51 11.96
N GLY A 225 6.53 -7.81 10.94
CA GLY A 225 6.33 -9.17 10.43
C GLY A 225 5.48 -10.07 11.33
N SER A 226 4.88 -9.53 12.39
CA SER A 226 4.01 -10.29 13.30
C SER A 226 2.61 -10.50 12.73
N VAL A 227 2.13 -9.52 11.96
CA VAL A 227 0.82 -9.55 11.30
C VAL A 227 0.95 -10.06 9.86
N VAL A 228 1.94 -9.53 9.12
CA VAL A 228 2.29 -9.99 7.77
C VAL A 228 3.67 -10.64 7.82
N PRO A 229 3.75 -11.98 7.98
CA PRO A 229 5.02 -12.69 7.99
C PRO A 229 5.86 -12.37 6.76
N VAL A 230 7.18 -12.45 6.94
CA VAL A 230 8.19 -12.19 5.90
C VAL A 230 7.91 -12.87 4.56
N ALA A 231 7.26 -14.04 4.58
CA ALA A 231 7.00 -14.84 3.39
C ALA A 231 5.53 -15.24 3.26
N ASP A 232 4.62 -14.34 3.65
CA ASP A 232 3.18 -14.56 3.50
C ASP A 232 2.80 -14.86 2.03
N ASN A 233 3.34 -14.07 1.10
CA ASN A 233 3.23 -14.25 -0.34
C ASN A 233 4.44 -13.65 -1.10
N TYR A 234 4.48 -13.86 -2.42
CA TYR A 234 5.59 -13.44 -3.28
C TYR A 234 5.94 -11.95 -3.14
N PHE A 235 4.94 -11.07 -3.23
CA PHE A 235 5.16 -9.62 -3.17
C PHE A 235 5.49 -9.13 -1.75
N THR A 236 4.96 -9.78 -0.70
CA THR A 236 5.36 -9.46 0.68
C THR A 236 6.81 -9.84 0.98
N ALA A 237 7.31 -10.93 0.40
CA ALA A 237 8.71 -11.34 0.56
C ALA A 237 9.65 -10.40 -0.18
N LEU A 238 9.27 -9.98 -1.39
CA LEU A 238 9.97 -8.94 -2.14
C LEU A 238 10.01 -7.63 -1.35
N ASN A 239 8.85 -7.11 -0.92
CA ASN A 239 8.76 -5.91 -0.10
C ASN A 239 9.62 -6.02 1.16
N SER A 240 9.50 -7.12 1.92
CA SER A 240 10.25 -7.32 3.17
C SER A 240 11.77 -7.31 2.98
N ALA A 241 12.26 -7.70 1.80
CA ALA A 241 13.68 -7.62 1.46
C ALA A 241 14.13 -6.18 1.19
N VAL A 242 13.34 -5.41 0.43
CA VAL A 242 13.83 -4.18 -0.22
C VAL A 242 13.12 -2.89 0.21
N PHE A 243 12.12 -2.94 1.10
CA PHE A 243 11.37 -1.76 1.47
C PHE A 243 12.28 -0.62 1.93
N SER A 244 12.09 0.54 1.33
CA SER A 244 13.02 1.66 1.39
C SER A 244 12.48 2.81 2.24
N ASP A 245 11.20 2.85 2.56
CA ASP A 245 10.68 3.56 3.73
C ASP A 245 9.25 3.09 4.06
N GLY A 246 8.51 3.88 4.83
CA GLY A 246 7.11 3.69 5.15
C GLY A 246 6.78 4.43 6.44
N SER A 247 5.62 4.17 7.03
CA SER A 247 5.19 4.89 8.24
C SER A 247 5.17 3.98 9.45
N PHE A 248 5.61 4.50 10.60
CA PHE A 248 5.47 3.84 11.89
C PHE A 248 4.60 4.68 12.81
N VAL A 249 3.56 4.04 13.34
CA VAL A 249 2.65 4.64 14.32
C VAL A 249 2.55 3.72 15.53
N TYR A 250 2.81 4.28 16.72
CA TYR A 250 2.54 3.60 17.98
C TYR A 250 1.68 4.48 18.88
N VAL A 251 0.57 3.91 19.35
CA VAL A 251 -0.37 4.56 20.25
C VAL A 251 -0.42 3.77 21.56
N PRO A 252 -0.01 4.36 22.69
CA PRO A 252 0.06 3.66 23.97
C PRO A 252 -1.32 3.42 24.58
N LYS A 253 -1.36 2.52 25.57
CA LYS A 253 -2.59 2.08 26.24
C LYS A 253 -3.43 3.26 26.73
N GLY A 254 -4.72 3.26 26.38
CA GLY A 254 -5.71 4.26 26.79
C GLY A 254 -5.55 5.64 26.16
N VAL A 255 -4.63 5.81 25.20
CA VAL A 255 -4.41 7.11 24.55
C VAL A 255 -5.24 7.20 23.27
N ARG A 256 -5.99 8.30 23.16
CA ARG A 256 -6.62 8.72 21.92
C ARG A 256 -5.72 9.75 21.26
N SER A 257 -5.27 9.49 20.03
CA SER A 257 -4.47 10.44 19.26
C SER A 257 -5.16 11.81 19.23
N PRO A 258 -4.46 12.90 19.59
CA PRO A 258 -5.07 14.24 19.68
C PRO A 258 -5.41 14.83 18.31
N MET A 259 -4.92 14.22 17.24
CA MET A 259 -5.06 14.67 15.86
C MET A 259 -5.08 13.49 14.89
N GLU A 260 -5.50 13.74 13.66
CA GLU A 260 -5.38 12.76 12.59
C GLU A 260 -3.93 12.70 12.10
N LEU A 261 -3.49 11.50 11.72
CA LEU A 261 -2.17 11.27 11.13
C LEU A 261 -2.36 11.08 9.63
N SER A 262 -1.47 11.65 8.84
CA SER A 262 -1.51 11.52 7.39
C SER A 262 -0.10 11.29 6.86
N THR A 263 0.09 10.29 6.02
CA THR A 263 1.33 10.15 5.24
C THR A 263 1.01 10.37 3.77
N TYR A 264 1.88 11.09 3.07
CA TYR A 264 1.77 11.25 1.64
C TYR A 264 3.03 10.78 0.92
N PHE A 265 2.84 9.81 0.02
CA PHE A 265 3.89 9.25 -0.82
C PHE A 265 3.84 9.87 -2.22
N ARG A 266 4.97 10.42 -2.65
CA ARG A 266 5.19 10.87 -4.04
C ARG A 266 6.32 10.07 -4.66
N ILE A 267 5.99 9.27 -5.69
CA ILE A 267 7.00 8.66 -6.56
C ILE A 267 7.51 9.75 -7.50
N ASN A 268 8.80 9.81 -7.80
CA ASN A 268 9.32 10.71 -8.82
C ASN A 268 10.31 10.02 -9.75
N ALA A 269 11.10 9.07 -9.29
CA ALA A 269 11.99 8.31 -10.16
C ALA A 269 11.23 7.34 -11.08
N SER A 270 11.54 7.34 -12.38
CA SER A 270 10.79 6.57 -13.39
C SER A 270 11.12 5.08 -13.42
N GLU A 271 12.34 4.70 -13.02
CA GLU A 271 12.87 3.33 -13.13
C GLU A 271 13.01 2.62 -11.77
N THR A 272 12.40 3.17 -10.72
CA THR A 272 12.48 2.63 -9.36
C THR A 272 11.20 1.90 -8.99
N GLY A 273 11.34 0.71 -8.40
CA GLY A 273 10.22 0.07 -7.72
C GLY A 273 9.95 0.76 -6.38
N GLN A 274 8.68 1.05 -6.06
CA GLN A 274 8.28 1.58 -4.77
C GLN A 274 7.87 0.44 -3.84
N PHE A 275 8.60 0.32 -2.74
CA PHE A 275 8.35 -0.67 -1.71
C PHE A 275 8.26 0.04 -0.38
N GLU A 276 7.03 0.27 0.07
CA GLU A 276 6.75 0.91 1.35
C GLU A 276 6.20 -0.09 2.36
N ARG A 277 6.51 0.13 3.63
CA ARG A 277 5.96 -0.68 4.71
C ARG A 277 5.44 0.16 5.86
N THR A 278 4.13 0.14 6.04
CA THR A 278 3.44 0.85 7.12
C THR A 278 3.16 -0.10 8.28
N LEU A 279 3.51 0.29 9.50
CA LEU A 279 3.27 -0.47 10.73
C LEU A 279 2.55 0.42 11.75
N ILE A 280 1.31 0.08 12.08
CA ILE A 280 0.48 0.78 13.06
C ILE A 280 0.17 -0.14 14.22
N VAL A 281 0.58 0.26 15.42
CA VAL A 281 0.37 -0.47 16.66
C VAL A 281 -0.47 0.38 17.60
N CYS A 282 -1.67 -0.11 17.93
CA CYS A 282 -2.62 0.56 18.80
C CYS A 282 -2.84 -0.31 20.04
N GLU A 283 -2.32 0.11 21.19
CA GLU A 283 -2.40 -0.64 22.45
C GLU A 283 -3.80 -0.57 23.09
N GLU A 284 -4.02 -1.30 24.19
CA GLU A 284 -5.37 -1.51 24.75
C GLU A 284 -6.12 -0.20 25.00
N GLY A 285 -7.36 -0.08 24.52
CA GLY A 285 -8.18 1.13 24.68
C GLY A 285 -7.67 2.36 23.93
N ALA A 286 -6.70 2.23 23.04
CA ALA A 286 -6.12 3.34 22.30
C ALA A 286 -6.90 3.65 21.00
N TYR A 287 -6.74 4.85 20.45
CA TYR A 287 -7.38 5.25 19.19
C TYR A 287 -6.43 6.06 18.30
N VAL A 288 -6.47 5.77 16.98
CA VAL A 288 -5.84 6.61 15.96
C VAL A 288 -6.65 6.64 14.66
N SER A 289 -6.63 7.81 14.01
CA SER A 289 -7.10 8.01 12.64
C SER A 289 -5.87 8.25 11.77
N TYR A 290 -5.63 7.36 10.81
CA TYR A 290 -4.49 7.40 9.90
C TYR A 290 -4.96 7.42 8.44
N LEU A 291 -4.45 8.38 7.68
CA LEU A 291 -4.71 8.55 6.25
C LEU A 291 -3.41 8.34 5.47
N GLU A 292 -3.47 7.55 4.41
CA GLU A 292 -2.36 7.35 3.48
C GLU A 292 -2.76 7.85 2.10
N GLY A 293 -1.97 8.75 1.53
CA GLY A 293 -2.16 9.25 0.17
C GLY A 293 -0.99 8.87 -0.72
N CYS A 294 -1.25 8.29 -1.89
CA CYS A 294 -0.19 7.97 -2.86
C CYS A 294 -0.49 8.61 -4.22
N THR A 295 0.52 9.27 -4.81
CA THR A 295 0.45 9.79 -6.18
C THR A 295 1.73 9.53 -6.97
N ALA A 296 1.58 9.37 -8.28
CA ALA A 296 2.69 9.23 -9.23
C ALA A 296 2.67 10.34 -10.29
N PRO A 297 3.81 10.68 -10.90
CA PRO A 297 3.90 11.40 -12.16
C PRO A 297 3.38 10.53 -13.32
N ALA A 298 3.11 11.17 -14.46
CA ALA A 298 2.81 10.45 -15.69
C ALA A 298 4.14 10.09 -16.39
N TYR A 299 4.51 8.81 -16.29
CA TYR A 299 5.63 8.24 -17.03
C TYR A 299 5.12 7.26 -18.09
N ASP A 300 5.87 7.15 -19.18
CA ASP A 300 5.58 6.22 -20.27
C ASP A 300 5.99 4.77 -19.92
N GLN A 301 6.80 4.59 -18.87
CA GLN A 301 7.20 3.30 -18.32
C GLN A 301 6.29 2.91 -17.15
N ASN A 302 5.99 1.61 -17.04
CA ASN A 302 5.19 1.07 -15.94
C ASN A 302 5.99 1.04 -14.65
N GLN A 303 5.40 1.55 -13.57
CA GLN A 303 6.02 1.55 -12.25
C GLN A 303 5.50 0.37 -11.42
N LEU A 304 6.38 -0.26 -10.65
CA LEU A 304 6.00 -1.30 -9.69
C LEU A 304 5.82 -0.66 -8.32
N HIS A 305 4.63 -0.80 -7.74
CA HIS A 305 4.34 -0.42 -6.37
C HIS A 305 3.86 -1.65 -5.60
N ALA A 306 4.61 -2.03 -4.56
CA ALA A 306 4.26 -3.13 -3.69
C ALA A 306 4.35 -2.69 -2.23
N ALA A 307 3.22 -2.24 -1.68
CA ALA A 307 3.09 -1.83 -0.28
C ALA A 307 2.70 -2.99 0.63
N VAL A 308 3.22 -2.97 1.85
CA VAL A 308 2.76 -3.83 2.95
C VAL A 308 2.30 -2.98 4.11
N VAL A 309 1.09 -3.25 4.60
CA VAL A 309 0.51 -2.55 5.75
C VAL A 309 0.18 -3.55 6.85
N GLU A 310 0.78 -3.34 8.01
CA GLU A 310 0.56 -4.12 9.23
C GLU A 310 -0.21 -3.29 10.26
N LEU A 311 -1.45 -3.69 10.54
CA LEU A 311 -2.29 -3.05 11.56
C LEU A 311 -2.48 -3.99 12.76
N SER A 312 -2.13 -3.49 13.93
CA SER A 312 -2.08 -4.27 15.17
C SER A 312 -2.87 -3.56 16.25
N ALA A 313 -4.14 -3.93 16.42
CA ALA A 313 -5.05 -3.36 17.42
C ALA A 313 -5.19 -4.28 18.65
N ALA A 314 -4.91 -3.76 19.85
CA ALA A 314 -5.15 -4.48 21.10
C ALA A 314 -6.63 -4.42 21.49
N LYS A 315 -6.93 -5.04 22.64
CA LYS A 315 -8.27 -5.07 23.20
C LYS A 315 -8.84 -3.66 23.33
N ASP A 316 -10.08 -3.45 22.91
CA ASP A 316 -10.80 -2.16 22.97
C ASP A 316 -10.08 -1.00 22.25
N ALA A 317 -9.07 -1.29 21.42
CA ALA A 317 -8.39 -0.31 20.59
C ALA A 317 -9.11 -0.12 19.26
N GLU A 318 -8.99 1.07 18.67
CA GLU A 318 -9.62 1.41 17.39
C GLU A 318 -8.58 2.06 16.46
N ILE A 319 -8.44 1.51 15.25
CA ILE A 319 -7.61 2.07 14.19
C ILE A 319 -8.55 2.44 13.04
N LYS A 320 -8.70 3.72 12.74
CA LYS A 320 -9.36 4.21 11.54
C LYS A 320 -8.29 4.41 10.46
N TYR A 321 -8.13 3.43 9.59
CA TYR A 321 -7.20 3.48 8.46
C TYR A 321 -7.93 3.87 7.17
N SER A 322 -7.41 4.86 6.44
CA SER A 322 -7.96 5.33 5.16
C SER A 322 -6.86 5.45 4.11
N THR A 323 -7.08 4.92 2.92
CA THR A 323 -6.15 5.03 1.79
C THR A 323 -6.79 5.77 0.62
N VAL A 324 -6.07 6.74 0.06
CA VAL A 324 -6.44 7.47 -1.15
C VAL A 324 -5.31 7.35 -2.16
N GLN A 325 -5.49 6.45 -3.13
CA GLN A 325 -4.50 6.21 -4.17
C GLN A 325 -4.95 6.85 -5.48
N ASN A 326 -4.13 7.74 -6.04
CA ASN A 326 -4.43 8.40 -7.30
C ASN A 326 -3.26 8.22 -8.26
N TRP A 327 -3.26 7.07 -8.93
CA TRP A 327 -2.22 6.65 -9.85
C TRP A 327 -2.50 7.10 -11.29
N TYR A 328 -1.44 7.32 -12.05
CA TYR A 328 -1.55 7.45 -13.49
C TYR A 328 -1.91 6.08 -14.09
N ALA A 329 -3.01 6.00 -14.85
CA ALA A 329 -3.52 4.74 -15.41
C ALA A 329 -2.87 4.36 -16.76
N GLY A 330 -1.91 5.15 -17.24
CA GLY A 330 -1.38 5.06 -18.61
C GLY A 330 -2.11 5.97 -19.59
N ASP A 331 -1.57 6.09 -20.80
CA ASP A 331 -2.18 6.82 -21.90
C ASP A 331 -3.24 5.99 -22.64
N GLU A 332 -3.93 6.60 -23.61
CA GLU A 332 -4.97 5.93 -24.42
C GLU A 332 -4.46 4.72 -25.23
N GLN A 333 -3.14 4.57 -25.35
CA GLN A 333 -2.46 3.48 -26.06
C GLN A 333 -1.97 2.39 -25.09
N GLY A 334 -2.25 2.52 -23.79
CA GLY A 334 -1.80 1.60 -22.75
C GLY A 334 -0.32 1.75 -22.39
N ARG A 335 0.32 2.88 -22.73
CA ARG A 335 1.70 3.17 -22.34
C ARG A 335 1.73 3.87 -21.00
N GLY A 336 2.66 3.45 -20.14
CA GLY A 336 2.70 3.89 -18.76
C GLY A 336 1.58 3.27 -17.92
N GLY A 337 1.55 3.64 -16.65
CA GLY A 337 0.67 3.04 -15.67
C GLY A 337 1.42 2.56 -14.44
N ILE A 338 0.69 1.99 -13.50
CA ILE A 338 1.27 1.41 -12.29
C ILE A 338 0.76 -0.01 -12.08
N TYR A 339 1.67 -0.90 -11.70
CA TYR A 339 1.33 -2.21 -11.15
C TYR A 339 1.30 -2.09 -9.63
N ASN A 340 0.09 -2.17 -9.09
CA ASN A 340 -0.19 -1.90 -7.68
C ASN A 340 -0.51 -3.19 -6.94
N PHE A 341 0.50 -3.81 -6.32
CA PHE A 341 0.37 -5.06 -5.57
C PHE A 341 0.46 -4.78 -4.06
N CYS A 342 -0.66 -4.37 -3.45
CA CYS A 342 -0.69 -4.07 -2.03
C CYS A 342 -1.17 -5.28 -1.20
N HIS A 343 -0.54 -5.48 -0.04
CA HIS A 343 -0.97 -6.45 0.95
C HIS A 343 -1.27 -5.76 2.28
N HIS A 344 -2.53 -5.79 2.68
CA HIS A 344 -3.01 -5.19 3.93
C HIS A 344 -3.57 -6.30 4.82
N MET A 345 -3.05 -6.39 6.04
CA MET A 345 -3.56 -7.33 7.04
C MET A 345 -3.74 -6.64 8.39
N GLU A 346 -4.84 -6.98 9.05
CA GLU A 346 -5.18 -6.53 10.38
C GLU A 346 -5.37 -7.76 11.28
N VAL A 347 -4.74 -7.75 12.45
CA VAL A 347 -4.88 -8.82 13.44
C VAL A 347 -4.98 -8.22 14.84
N PRO A 348 -5.89 -8.73 15.71
CA PRO A 348 -5.90 -8.32 17.11
C PRO A 348 -4.60 -8.71 17.83
N ILE A 349 -4.01 -7.82 18.63
CA ILE A 349 -2.75 -8.10 19.37
C ILE A 349 -2.87 -9.35 20.25
N SER A 350 -4.08 -9.64 20.76
CA SER A 350 -4.36 -10.85 21.56
C SER A 350 -4.06 -12.16 20.81
N HIS A 351 -4.06 -12.14 19.48
CA HIS A 351 -3.80 -13.31 18.63
C HIS A 351 -2.32 -13.45 18.23
N LEU A 352 -1.50 -12.40 18.40
CA LEU A 352 -0.06 -12.43 18.09
C LEU A 352 0.74 -13.29 19.09
N LYS A 353 0.24 -13.50 20.32
CA LYS A 353 0.90 -14.32 21.36
C LYS A 353 0.71 -15.84 21.19
N ARG A 354 0.05 -16.31 20.13
CA ARG A 354 -0.35 -17.73 19.95
C ARG A 354 0.32 -18.44 18.77
N ARG A 355 1.33 -17.86 18.11
CA ARG A 355 2.07 -18.52 17.04
C ARG A 355 3.53 -18.72 17.38
#